data_AF-A0A7W4UL90-F1
#
_entry.id   AF-A0A7W4UL90-F1
#
_cell.length_a   1.000
_cell.length_b   1.000
_cell.length_c   1.000
_cell.angle_alpha   90.00
_cell.angle_beta   90.00
_cell.angle_gamma   90.00
#
_symmetry.space_group_name_H-M   'P 1'
#
loop_
_entity.id
_entity.type
_entity.pdbx_description
1 polymer ?
#
loop_
_entity_poly.entity_id
_entity_poly.type
_entity_poly.pdbx_seq_one_letter_code
_entity_poly.pdbx_strand_id
1 'polypeptide(L)'
;MLEILTGLGLATASGLNAFIPLLGIGLLARFTDLITLPAGWAWLSNDWVLIIVGVLLVLELVADKIPALDHVNDWIQTVIRPTSGGIVFGAGTASSTAAIQDPASFFTSNAWVPVVIGIGIALLTHLTKSSTRAAANVVTAGAAAPVLSVGEDAISVGLLFSAILVPLFVLVMLAMLGVLAWFLFRSFKRVRDARAAKGKSAAPPVPPAPGFTA
;
A
#
# COMPACT_ATOMS: atom_id res chain seq x y z
N MET A 1 4.91 -7.34 -20.67
CA MET A 1 5.49 -8.06 -19.50
C MET A 1 6.18 -7.12 -18.52
N LEU A 2 7.07 -6.22 -18.99
CA LEU A 2 7.71 -5.21 -18.12
C LEU A 2 6.71 -4.19 -17.56
N GLU A 3 5.71 -3.79 -18.34
CA GLU A 3 4.62 -2.89 -17.92
C GLU A 3 3.88 -3.39 -16.67
N ILE A 4 3.64 -4.70 -16.57
CA ILE A 4 3.01 -5.32 -15.39
C ILE A 4 3.92 -5.14 -14.16
N LEU A 5 5.23 -5.28 -14.31
CA LEU A 5 6.18 -5.05 -13.22
C LEU A 5 6.21 -3.58 -12.81
N THR A 6 6.12 -2.66 -13.77
CA THR A 6 5.97 -1.23 -13.51
C THR A 6 4.70 -0.96 -12.71
N GLY A 7 3.54 -1.42 -13.17
CA GLY A 7 2.27 -1.29 -12.46
C GLY A 7 2.32 -1.89 -11.06
N LEU A 8 2.85 -3.10 -10.92
CA LEU A 8 3.01 -3.82 -9.65
C LEU A 8 3.86 -3.03 -8.64
N GLY A 9 4.98 -2.47 -9.09
CA GLY A 9 5.87 -1.64 -8.28
C GLY A 9 5.18 -0.35 -7.83
N LEU A 10 4.51 0.34 -8.76
CA LEU A 10 3.78 1.58 -8.48
C LEU A 10 2.57 1.36 -7.54
N ALA A 11 1.81 0.28 -7.73
CA ALA A 11 0.70 -0.06 -6.84
C ALA A 11 1.18 -0.42 -5.44
N THR A 12 2.28 -1.18 -5.33
CA THR A 12 2.88 -1.47 -4.03
C THR A 12 3.38 -0.20 -3.36
N ALA A 13 4.06 0.68 -4.11
CA ALA A 13 4.47 2.00 -3.62
C ALA A 13 3.26 2.80 -3.11
N SER A 14 2.14 2.75 -3.83
CA SER A 14 0.90 3.47 -3.46
C SER A 14 0.29 2.94 -2.17
N GLY A 15 0.43 1.65 -1.91
CA GLY A 15 0.03 1.05 -0.65
C GLY A 15 0.93 1.45 0.53
N LEU A 16 2.16 1.92 0.28
CA LEU A 16 3.10 2.43 1.29
C LEU A 16 3.06 3.96 1.46
N ASN A 17 2.77 4.71 0.39
CA ASN A 17 2.47 6.14 0.39
C ASN A 17 1.61 6.46 -0.83
N ALA A 18 0.42 7.05 -0.63
CA ALA A 18 -0.53 7.26 -1.73
C ALA A 18 0.00 8.24 -2.77
N PHE A 19 0.65 9.30 -2.31
CA PHE A 19 0.93 10.47 -3.14
C PHE A 19 2.32 10.44 -3.78
N ILE A 20 3.31 9.73 -3.21
CA ILE A 20 4.65 9.59 -3.81
C ILE A 20 4.60 9.04 -5.26
N PRO A 21 4.02 7.85 -5.52
CA PRO A 21 3.98 7.32 -6.88
C PRO A 21 3.09 8.17 -7.79
N LEU A 22 1.97 8.68 -7.29
CA LEU A 22 1.04 9.51 -8.06
C LEU A 22 1.69 10.83 -8.52
N LEU A 23 2.37 11.52 -7.61
CA LEU A 23 3.13 12.73 -7.90
C LEU A 23 4.32 12.42 -8.80
N GLY A 24 5.04 11.33 -8.50
CA GLY A 24 6.20 10.89 -9.25
C GLY A 24 5.91 10.64 -10.73
N ILE A 25 4.85 9.87 -11.04
CA ILE A 25 4.48 9.63 -12.44
C ILE A 25 4.03 10.92 -13.14
N GLY A 26 3.29 11.79 -12.43
CA GLY A 26 2.81 13.05 -12.98
C GLY A 26 3.95 14.02 -13.29
N LEU A 27 4.90 14.19 -12.36
CA LEU A 27 6.08 15.03 -12.54
C LEU A 27 6.98 14.52 -13.66
N LEU A 28 7.23 13.21 -13.70
CA LEU A 28 8.07 12.61 -14.75
C LEU A 28 7.42 12.75 -16.12
N ALA A 29 6.10 12.55 -16.23
CA ALA A 29 5.37 12.78 -17.48
C ALA A 29 5.27 14.26 -17.88
N ARG A 30 5.38 15.20 -16.92
CA ARG A 30 5.30 16.64 -17.18
C ARG A 30 6.64 17.24 -17.62
N PHE A 31 7.73 16.81 -16.99
CA PHE A 31 9.03 17.48 -17.09
C PHE A 31 10.13 16.62 -17.75
N THR A 32 9.83 15.37 -18.11
CA THR A 32 10.79 14.45 -18.75
C THR A 32 10.12 13.63 -19.84
N ASP A 33 10.92 12.94 -20.65
CA ASP A 33 10.44 11.96 -21.64
C ASP A 33 10.44 10.52 -21.10
N LEU A 34 10.64 10.33 -19.78
CA LEU A 34 10.73 9.00 -19.17
C LEU A 34 9.36 8.28 -19.10
N ILE A 35 8.27 9.04 -19.07
CA ILE A 35 6.90 8.49 -19.00
C ILE A 35 6.04 9.23 -20.01
N THR A 36 5.36 8.49 -20.87
CA THR A 36 4.26 9.02 -21.70
C THR A 36 2.95 8.48 -21.16
N LEU A 37 2.09 9.36 -20.63
CA LEU A 37 0.79 8.97 -20.12
C LEU A 37 -0.22 8.79 -21.27
N PRO A 38 -1.00 7.70 -21.29
CA PRO A 38 -2.11 7.56 -22.24
C PRO A 38 -3.16 8.65 -22.02
N ALA A 39 -3.98 8.92 -23.05
CA ALA A 39 -4.97 10.00 -23.04
C ALA A 39 -5.90 9.99 -21.80
N GLY A 40 -6.37 8.82 -21.37
CA GLY A 40 -7.23 8.67 -20.18
C GLY A 40 -6.54 9.01 -18.85
N TRP A 41 -5.21 9.08 -18.84
CA TRP A 41 -4.38 9.36 -17.65
C TRP A 41 -3.61 10.67 -17.76
N ALA A 42 -3.69 11.39 -18.90
CA ALA A 42 -2.93 12.61 -19.16
C ALA A 42 -3.22 13.74 -18.15
N TRP A 43 -4.36 13.70 -17.47
CA TRP A 43 -4.70 14.66 -16.41
C TRP A 43 -3.74 14.62 -15.21
N LEU A 44 -3.01 13.51 -15.00
CA LEU A 44 -2.04 13.38 -13.90
C LEU A 44 -0.84 14.33 -14.03
N SER A 45 -0.52 14.79 -15.24
CA SER A 45 0.56 15.76 -15.48
C SER A 45 0.07 17.23 -15.47
N ASN A 46 -1.20 17.47 -15.14
CA ASN A 46 -1.74 18.83 -15.03
C ASN A 46 -1.15 19.56 -13.82
N ASP A 47 -0.73 20.83 -14.00
CA ASP A 47 -0.04 21.60 -12.95
C ASP A 47 -0.86 21.72 -11.65
N TRP A 48 -2.18 21.91 -11.75
CA TRP A 48 -3.04 21.99 -10.56
C TRP A 48 -3.15 20.64 -9.85
N VAL A 49 -3.22 19.55 -10.60
CA VAL A 49 -3.23 18.19 -10.04
C VAL A 49 -1.92 17.92 -9.30
N LEU A 50 -0.78 18.27 -9.92
CA LEU A 50 0.54 18.12 -9.30
C LEU A 50 0.68 18.94 -8.00
N ILE A 51 0.18 20.18 -7.99
CA ILE A 51 0.18 21.02 -6.78
C ILE A 51 -0.69 20.39 -5.69
N ILE A 52 -1.92 19.96 -6.02
CA ILE A 52 -2.84 19.35 -5.05
C ILE A 52 -2.23 18.06 -4.47
N VAL A 53 -1.74 17.16 -5.32
CA VAL A 53 -1.10 15.92 -4.88
C VAL A 53 0.16 16.21 -4.08
N GLY A 54 0.93 17.24 -4.44
CA GLY A 54 2.10 17.68 -3.68
C GLY A 54 1.74 18.18 -2.28
N VAL A 55 0.68 18.97 -2.15
CA VAL A 55 0.18 19.40 -0.84
C VAL A 55 -0.31 18.21 -0.02
N LEU A 56 -1.08 17.31 -0.63
CA LEU A 56 -1.56 16.09 0.02
C LEU A 56 -0.40 15.20 0.48
N LEU A 57 0.67 15.09 -0.31
CA LEU A 57 1.89 14.39 0.09
C LEU A 57 2.51 15.03 1.34
N VAL A 58 2.65 16.36 1.37
CA VAL A 58 3.19 17.04 2.56
C VAL A 58 2.33 16.77 3.79
N LEU A 59 1.00 16.84 3.65
CA LEU A 59 0.07 16.54 4.73
C LEU A 59 0.21 15.09 5.21
N GLU A 60 0.31 14.11 4.30
CA GLU A 60 0.53 12.70 4.64
C GLU A 60 1.85 12.51 5.39
N LEU A 61 2.94 13.12 4.90
CA LEU A 61 4.27 13.02 5.52
C LEU A 61 4.28 13.58 6.94
N VAL A 62 3.53 14.64 7.22
CA VAL A 62 3.41 15.25 8.55
C VAL A 62 2.49 14.41 9.44
N ALA A 63 1.32 14.01 8.93
CA ALA A 63 0.34 13.23 9.69
C ALA A 63 0.91 11.90 10.17
N ASP A 64 1.68 11.19 9.33
CA ASP A 64 2.28 9.89 9.66
C ASP A 64 3.35 9.94 10.76
N LYS A 65 3.83 11.13 11.13
CA LYS A 65 4.88 11.34 12.14
C LYS A 65 4.34 11.77 13.50
N ILE A 66 3.07 12.16 13.58
CA ILE A 66 2.44 12.62 14.82
C ILE A 66 1.61 11.45 15.40
N PRO A 67 1.98 10.92 16.58
CA PRO A 67 1.19 9.88 17.24
C PRO A 67 -0.27 10.33 17.45
N ALA A 68 -1.22 9.41 17.26
CA ALA A 68 -2.67 9.61 17.23
C ALA A 68 -3.23 10.22 15.94
N LEU A 69 -2.54 11.17 15.29
CA LEU A 69 -2.93 11.61 13.94
C LEU A 69 -2.66 10.51 12.91
N ASP A 70 -1.60 9.72 13.11
CA ASP A 70 -1.26 8.56 12.28
C ASP A 70 -2.43 7.56 12.17
N HIS A 71 -3.13 7.27 13.27
CA HIS A 71 -4.28 6.36 13.26
C HIS A 71 -5.47 6.88 12.45
N VAL A 72 -5.79 8.17 12.57
CA VAL A 72 -6.87 8.80 11.79
C VAL A 72 -6.49 8.84 10.31
N ASN A 73 -5.24 9.20 10.01
CA ASN A 73 -4.72 9.19 8.65
C ASN A 73 -4.80 7.79 8.04
N ASP A 74 -4.35 6.75 8.74
CA ASP A 74 -4.40 5.35 8.29
C ASP A 74 -5.83 4.90 7.93
N TRP A 75 -6.83 5.37 8.68
CA TRP A 75 -8.24 5.09 8.38
C TRP A 75 -8.68 5.73 7.07
N ILE A 76 -8.41 7.03 6.88
CA ILE A 76 -8.70 7.75 5.63
C ILE A 76 -7.96 7.09 4.45
N GLN A 77 -6.71 6.72 4.66
CA GLN A 77 -5.82 6.13 3.67
C GLN A 77 -6.21 4.70 3.26
N THR A 78 -7.11 4.05 4.01
CA THR A 78 -7.72 2.77 3.61
C THR A 78 -8.56 2.91 2.34
N VAL A 79 -9.00 4.12 1.99
CA VAL A 79 -9.67 4.42 0.72
C VAL A 79 -8.70 5.06 -0.28
N ILE A 80 -7.93 6.06 0.15
CA ILE A 80 -7.09 6.86 -0.77
C ILE A 80 -5.95 6.03 -1.37
N ARG A 81 -5.25 5.19 -0.59
CA ARG A 81 -4.12 4.40 -1.09
C ARG A 81 -4.54 3.37 -2.14
N PRO A 82 -5.59 2.56 -1.93
CA PRO A 82 -6.08 1.67 -2.98
C PRO A 82 -6.48 2.44 -4.24
N THR A 83 -7.18 3.57 -4.11
CA THR A 83 -7.54 4.41 -5.26
C THR A 83 -6.31 4.89 -6.02
N SER A 84 -5.29 5.40 -5.32
CA SER A 84 -4.02 5.80 -5.94
C SER A 84 -3.34 4.62 -6.63
N GLY A 85 -3.28 3.46 -5.97
CA GLY A 85 -2.74 2.21 -6.52
C GLY A 85 -3.40 1.78 -7.82
N GLY A 86 -4.73 1.87 -7.89
CA GLY A 86 -5.47 1.60 -9.12
C GLY A 86 -5.12 2.57 -10.26
N ILE A 87 -5.02 3.87 -9.95
CA ILE A 87 -4.67 4.91 -10.91
C ILE A 87 -3.27 4.67 -11.48
N VAL A 88 -2.26 4.49 -10.62
CA VAL A 88 -0.87 4.36 -11.06
C VAL A 88 -0.60 3.01 -11.72
N PHE A 89 -1.28 1.92 -11.31
CA PHE A 89 -1.20 0.64 -12.00
C PHE A 89 -1.83 0.72 -13.39
N GLY A 90 -3.03 1.30 -13.47
CA GLY A 90 -3.72 1.51 -14.74
C GLY A 90 -2.89 2.37 -15.71
N ALA A 91 -2.32 3.47 -15.22
CA ALA A 91 -1.44 4.33 -16.03
C ALA A 91 -0.15 3.62 -16.44
N GLY A 92 0.51 2.90 -15.51
CA GLY A 92 1.80 2.24 -15.75
C GLY A 92 1.72 0.96 -16.57
N THR A 93 0.54 0.34 -16.71
CA THR A 93 0.32 -0.86 -17.53
C THR A 93 -0.28 -0.59 -18.91
N ALA A 94 -0.73 0.63 -19.16
CA ALA A 94 -1.49 0.98 -20.37
C ALA A 94 -0.62 1.31 -21.61
N SER A 95 0.68 0.98 -21.60
CA SER A 95 1.64 1.46 -22.59
C SER A 95 1.59 0.80 -23.97
N SER A 96 0.65 -0.12 -24.24
CA SER A 96 0.52 -0.74 -25.55
C SER A 96 -0.95 -0.94 -25.95
N THR A 97 -1.42 -0.14 -26.92
CA THR A 97 -2.51 -0.49 -27.89
C THR A 97 -3.99 -0.15 -27.61
N ALA A 98 -4.36 0.64 -26.60
CA ALA A 98 -5.74 1.14 -26.56
C ALA A 98 -5.83 2.52 -25.90
N ALA A 99 -5.66 3.57 -26.71
CA ALA A 99 -6.20 4.87 -26.33
C ALA A 99 -7.72 4.72 -26.26
N ILE A 100 -8.25 4.59 -25.04
CA ILE A 100 -9.68 4.67 -24.78
C ILE A 100 -10.08 6.12 -25.08
N GLN A 101 -10.56 6.34 -26.30
CA GLN A 101 -11.01 7.68 -26.73
C GLN A 101 -12.39 8.02 -26.19
N ASP A 102 -13.15 7.01 -25.74
CA ASP A 102 -14.50 7.16 -25.20
C ASP A 102 -14.58 6.64 -23.76
N PRO A 103 -14.82 7.50 -22.75
CA PRO A 103 -15.05 7.10 -21.37
C PRO A 103 -16.16 6.04 -21.21
N ALA A 104 -17.18 6.04 -22.08
CA ALA A 104 -18.26 5.04 -22.04
C ALA A 104 -17.74 3.62 -22.37
N SER A 105 -16.61 3.53 -23.08
CA SER A 105 -15.97 2.27 -23.41
C SER A 105 -15.09 1.71 -22.28
N PHE A 106 -14.87 2.44 -21.18
CA PHE A 106 -14.02 1.98 -20.08
C PHE A 106 -14.54 0.70 -19.40
N PHE A 107 -15.86 0.60 -19.21
CA PHE A 107 -16.49 -0.56 -18.58
C PHE A 107 -16.88 -1.66 -19.58
N THR A 108 -17.00 -1.33 -20.86
CA THR A 108 -17.23 -2.32 -21.92
C THR A 108 -15.92 -2.90 -22.46
N SER A 109 -14.79 -2.22 -22.23
CA SER A 109 -13.44 -2.75 -22.42
C SER A 109 -12.90 -3.39 -21.13
N ASN A 110 -11.84 -4.18 -21.26
CA ASN A 110 -11.13 -4.75 -20.10
C ASN A 110 -10.17 -3.75 -19.41
N ALA A 111 -10.31 -2.45 -19.68
CA ALA A 111 -9.40 -1.41 -19.17
C ALA A 111 -9.50 -1.17 -17.66
N TRP A 112 -10.62 -1.56 -17.04
CA TRP A 112 -10.81 -1.49 -15.60
C TRP A 112 -10.04 -2.58 -14.85
N VAL A 113 -9.68 -3.68 -15.51
CA VAL A 113 -9.02 -4.84 -14.86
C VAL A 113 -7.68 -4.46 -14.23
N PRO A 114 -6.76 -3.77 -14.93
CA PRO A 114 -5.53 -3.27 -14.31
C PRO A 114 -5.78 -2.36 -13.10
N VAL A 115 -6.79 -1.50 -13.15
CA VAL A 115 -7.13 -0.59 -12.05
C VAL A 115 -7.54 -1.39 -10.80
N VAL A 116 -8.41 -2.39 -10.96
CA VAL A 116 -8.84 -3.24 -9.84
C VAL A 116 -7.69 -4.06 -9.27
N ILE A 117 -6.78 -4.55 -10.12
CA ILE A 117 -5.56 -5.23 -9.65
C ILE A 117 -4.70 -4.27 -8.83
N GLY A 118 -4.49 -3.04 -9.30
CA GLY A 118 -3.76 -2.00 -8.59
C GLY A 118 -4.37 -1.65 -7.22
N ILE A 119 -5.71 -1.54 -7.16
CA ILE A 119 -6.47 -1.34 -5.92
C ILE A 119 -6.16 -2.47 -4.93
N GLY A 120 -6.26 -3.74 -5.37
CA GLY A 120 -6.03 -4.89 -4.53
C GLY A 120 -4.61 -4.97 -3.98
N ILE A 121 -3.60 -4.70 -4.83
CA ILE A 121 -2.19 -4.68 -4.44
C ILE A 121 -1.94 -3.59 -3.39
N ALA A 122 -2.35 -2.35 -3.68
CA ALA A 122 -2.15 -1.23 -2.77
C ALA A 122 -2.87 -1.41 -1.43
N LEU A 123 -4.09 -1.96 -1.45
CA LEU A 123 -4.82 -2.29 -0.23
C LEU A 123 -4.08 -3.34 0.61
N LEU A 124 -3.60 -4.43 -0.02
CA LEU A 124 -2.86 -5.47 0.70
C LEU A 124 -1.59 -4.92 1.35
N THR A 125 -0.85 -4.08 0.63
CA THR A 125 0.36 -3.43 1.14
C THR A 125 0.04 -2.47 2.29
N HIS A 126 -1.02 -1.65 2.16
CA HIS A 126 -1.47 -0.75 3.22
C HIS A 126 -1.86 -1.50 4.49
N LEU A 127 -2.66 -2.58 4.36
CA LEU A 127 -3.07 -3.39 5.50
C LEU A 127 -1.87 -4.05 6.20
N THR A 128 -0.87 -4.47 5.44
CA THR A 128 0.39 -5.03 5.98
C THR A 128 1.17 -3.98 6.78
N LYS A 129 1.31 -2.76 6.22
CA LYS A 129 1.90 -1.60 6.90
C LYS A 129 1.15 -1.26 8.20
N SER A 130 -0.17 -1.06 8.11
CA SER A 130 -0.96 -0.59 9.25
C SER A 130 -0.95 -1.62 10.39
N SER A 131 -0.97 -2.92 10.05
CA SER A 131 -0.80 -4.00 11.04
C SER A 131 0.57 -3.95 11.74
N THR A 132 1.62 -3.65 10.98
CA THR A 132 3.00 -3.53 11.51
C THR A 132 3.14 -2.33 12.44
N ARG A 133 2.58 -1.17 12.06
CA ARG A 133 2.55 0.04 12.88
C ARG A 133 1.75 -0.14 14.15
N ALA A 134 0.56 -0.73 14.07
CA ALA A 134 -0.26 -1.01 15.25
C ALA A 134 0.52 -1.82 16.29
N ALA A 135 1.24 -2.86 15.85
CA ALA A 135 2.05 -3.65 16.76
C ALA A 135 3.28 -2.92 17.31
N ALA A 136 3.99 -2.17 16.45
CA ALA A 136 5.16 -1.42 16.87
C ALA A 136 4.80 -0.28 17.85
N ASN A 137 3.68 0.40 17.61
CA ASN A 137 3.19 1.47 18.47
C ASN A 137 2.76 0.96 19.85
N VAL A 138 2.18 -0.25 19.93
CA VAL A 138 1.84 -0.89 21.23
C VAL A 138 3.10 -1.13 22.08
N VAL A 139 4.22 -1.48 21.45
CA VAL A 139 5.49 -1.76 22.17
C VAL A 139 6.26 -0.49 22.50
N THR A 140 6.19 0.52 21.63
CA THR A 140 7.03 1.73 21.72
C THR A 140 6.28 2.99 22.15
N ALA A 141 5.01 2.86 22.54
CA ALA A 141 4.11 3.98 22.85
C ALA A 141 4.10 5.06 21.73
N GLY A 142 4.14 4.62 20.48
CA GLY A 142 4.12 5.49 19.29
C GLY A 142 5.49 5.99 18.81
N ALA A 143 6.58 5.75 19.54
CA ALA A 143 7.91 6.22 19.16
C ALA A 143 8.45 5.56 17.87
N ALA A 144 7.93 4.39 17.47
CA ALA A 144 8.32 3.74 16.22
C ALA A 144 7.69 4.37 14.97
N ALA A 145 6.57 5.11 15.10
CA ALA A 145 5.81 5.60 13.96
C ALA A 145 6.61 6.50 13.00
N PRO A 146 7.41 7.48 13.48
CA PRO A 146 8.19 8.33 12.58
C PRO A 146 9.26 7.56 11.80
N VAL A 147 9.94 6.60 12.44
CA VAL A 147 11.00 5.80 11.80
C VAL A 147 10.43 4.88 10.73
N LEU A 148 9.31 4.22 11.04
CA LEU A 148 8.59 3.38 10.07
C LEU A 148 8.07 4.21 8.90
N SER A 149 7.52 5.40 9.16
CA SER A 149 7.08 6.34 8.11
C SER A 149 8.20 6.69 7.15
N VAL A 150 9.37 7.10 7.66
CA VAL A 150 10.50 7.46 6.79
C VAL A 150 10.97 6.26 5.96
N GLY A 151 11.00 5.07 6.56
CA GLY A 151 11.36 3.84 5.83
C GLY A 151 10.39 3.52 4.70
N GLU A 152 9.09 3.65 4.95
CA GLU A 152 8.06 3.42 3.94
C GLU A 152 8.09 4.46 2.82
N ASP A 153 8.31 5.74 3.15
CA ASP A 153 8.47 6.81 2.17
C ASP A 153 9.67 6.53 1.27
N ALA A 154 10.82 6.14 1.86
CA ALA A 154 12.02 5.77 1.11
C ALA A 154 11.80 4.54 0.22
N ILE A 155 11.10 3.51 0.72
CA ILE A 155 10.75 2.33 -0.08
C ILE A 155 9.80 2.70 -1.22
N SER A 156 8.84 3.61 -0.98
CA SER A 156 7.90 4.08 -2.01
C SER A 156 8.62 4.82 -3.13
N VAL A 157 9.56 5.70 -2.79
CA VAL A 157 10.43 6.37 -3.76
C VAL A 157 11.29 5.35 -4.51
N GLY A 158 11.89 4.40 -3.80
CA GLY A 158 12.70 3.33 -4.40
C GLY A 158 11.90 2.46 -5.37
N LEU A 159 10.67 2.08 -5.02
CA LEU A 159 9.76 1.32 -5.87
C LEU A 159 9.33 2.13 -7.09
N LEU A 160 9.02 3.41 -6.94
CA LEU A 160 8.69 4.32 -8.04
C LEU A 160 9.82 4.36 -9.07
N PHE A 161 11.05 4.67 -8.65
CA PHE A 161 12.17 4.75 -9.58
C PHE A 161 12.56 3.37 -10.15
N SER A 162 12.49 2.30 -9.35
CA SER A 162 12.73 0.94 -9.84
C SER A 162 11.69 0.55 -10.91
N ALA A 163 10.42 0.84 -10.67
CA ALA A 163 9.33 0.54 -11.60
C ALA A 163 9.50 1.22 -12.97
N ILE A 164 10.13 2.40 -13.01
CA ILE A 164 10.29 3.21 -14.22
C ILE A 164 11.61 2.91 -14.92
N LEU A 165 12.72 2.88 -14.17
CA LEU A 165 14.06 2.79 -14.75
C LEU A 165 14.49 1.34 -15.01
N VAL A 166 14.22 0.45 -14.06
CA VAL A 166 14.64 -0.97 -14.13
C VAL A 166 13.54 -1.86 -13.55
N PRO A 167 12.43 -2.10 -14.27
CA PRO A 167 11.23 -2.76 -13.71
C PRO A 167 11.52 -4.13 -13.08
N LEU A 168 12.58 -4.81 -13.50
CA LEU A 168 12.99 -6.11 -12.92
C LEU A 168 13.41 -6.00 -11.44
N PHE A 169 13.95 -4.84 -11.00
CA PHE A 169 14.30 -4.60 -9.60
C PHE A 169 13.10 -4.57 -8.67
N VAL A 170 11.89 -4.31 -9.20
CA VAL A 170 10.64 -4.42 -8.43
C VAL A 170 10.49 -5.80 -7.82
N LEU A 171 10.82 -6.87 -8.55
CA LEU A 171 10.71 -8.24 -8.03
C LEU A 171 11.62 -8.46 -6.82
N VAL A 172 12.83 -7.90 -6.84
CA VAL A 172 13.78 -7.99 -5.72
C VAL A 172 13.23 -7.23 -4.52
N MET A 173 12.73 -6.01 -4.72
CA MET A 173 12.13 -5.22 -3.63
C MET A 173 10.91 -5.90 -3.03
N LEU A 174 10.04 -6.48 -3.85
CA LEU A 174 8.85 -7.20 -3.38
C LEU A 174 9.21 -8.50 -2.66
N ALA A 175 10.24 -9.22 -3.13
CA ALA A 175 10.75 -10.39 -2.41
C ALA A 175 11.26 -9.99 -1.02
N MET A 176 12.02 -8.89 -0.90
CA MET A 176 12.49 -8.39 0.39
C MET A 176 11.32 -7.99 1.32
N LEU A 177 10.33 -7.26 0.80
CA LEU A 177 9.13 -6.89 1.55
C LEU A 177 8.32 -8.12 1.98
N GLY A 178 8.16 -9.11 1.11
CA GLY A 178 7.45 -10.35 1.39
C GLY A 178 8.15 -11.17 2.47
N VAL A 179 9.47 -11.28 2.42
CA VAL A 179 10.28 -11.93 3.46
C VAL A 179 10.12 -11.22 4.81
N LEU A 180 10.21 -9.89 4.82
CA LEU A 180 10.02 -9.10 6.03
C LEU A 180 8.62 -9.30 6.62
N ALA A 181 7.58 -9.19 5.78
CA ALA A 181 6.19 -9.42 6.18
C ALA A 181 5.97 -10.84 6.73
N TRP A 182 6.58 -11.86 6.12
CA TRP A 182 6.51 -13.24 6.59
C TRP A 182 7.13 -13.42 7.98
N PHE A 183 8.31 -12.84 8.22
CA PHE A 183 8.96 -12.89 9.53
C PHE A 183 8.13 -12.18 10.61
N LEU A 184 7.54 -11.03 10.28
CA LEU A 184 6.66 -10.29 11.18
C LEU A 184 5.40 -11.10 11.51
N PHE A 185 4.72 -11.64 10.50
CA PHE A 185 3.52 -12.45 10.67
C PHE A 185 3.78 -13.70 11.52
N ARG A 186 4.89 -14.40 11.27
CA ARG A 186 5.27 -15.59 12.04
C ARG A 186 5.52 -15.25 13.52
N SER A 187 6.09 -14.09 13.79
CA SER A 187 6.35 -13.61 15.16
C SER A 187 5.05 -13.30 15.89
N PHE A 188 4.09 -12.64 15.23
CA PHE A 188 2.76 -12.37 15.83
C PHE A 188 1.97 -13.65 16.11
N LYS A 189 1.97 -14.60 15.16
CA LYS A 189 1.26 -15.87 15.34
C LYS A 189 1.78 -16.64 16.55
N ARG A 190 3.10 -16.72 16.72
CA ARG A 190 3.73 -17.38 17.88
C ARG A 190 3.28 -16.76 19.22
N VAL A 191 3.24 -15.43 19.31
CA VAL A 191 2.80 -14.73 20.53
C VAL A 191 1.32 -15.01 20.81
N ARG A 192 0.48 -14.98 19.76
CA ARG A 192 -0.97 -15.20 19.90
C ARG A 192 -1.29 -16.63 20.31
N ASP A 193 -0.63 -17.61 19.70
CA ASP A 193 -0.78 -19.03 20.02
C ASP A 193 -0.29 -19.33 21.45
N ALA A 194 0.81 -18.71 21.88
CA ALA A 194 1.32 -18.84 23.25
C ALA A 194 0.35 -18.24 24.30
N ARG A 195 -0.26 -17.08 24.02
CA ARG A 195 -1.29 -16.48 24.89
C ARG A 195 -2.55 -17.33 24.98
N ALA A 196 -3.01 -17.89 23.85
CA ALA A 196 -4.16 -18.77 23.81
C ALA A 196 -3.94 -20.08 24.58
N ALA A 197 -2.74 -20.66 24.50
CA ALA A 197 -2.37 -21.83 25.28
C ALA A 197 -2.34 -21.54 26.80
N LYS A 198 -1.79 -20.39 27.19
CA LYS A 198 -1.74 -19.95 28.60
C LYS A 198 -3.14 -19.69 29.18
N GLY A 199 -4.04 -19.10 28.39
CA GLY A 199 -5.45 -18.88 28.79
C GLY A 199 -6.24 -20.17 29.01
N LYS A 200 -6.00 -21.21 28.19
CA LYS A 200 -6.61 -22.54 28.37
C LYS A 200 -6.10 -23.27 29.61
N SER A 201 -4.80 -23.11 29.95
CA SER A 201 -4.21 -23.72 31.15
C SER A 201 -4.63 -23.04 32.46
N ALA A 202 -5.11 -21.79 32.40
CA ALA A 202 -5.53 -21.02 33.56
C ALA A 202 -7.04 -21.12 33.85
N ALA A 203 -7.80 -21.87 33.03
CA ALA A 203 -9.22 -22.11 33.28
C ALA A 203 -9.38 -22.99 34.54
N PRO A 204 -10.20 -22.60 35.52
CA PRO A 204 -10.43 -23.41 36.72
C PRO A 204 -11.04 -24.77 36.32
N PRO A 205 -10.69 -25.86 37.03
CA PRO A 205 -11.25 -27.17 36.76
C PRO A 205 -12.78 -27.13 36.87
N VAL A 206 -13.45 -27.71 35.87
CA VAL A 206 -14.91 -27.83 35.87
C VAL A 206 -15.31 -28.70 37.06
N PRO A 207 -16.14 -28.20 38.00
CA PRO A 207 -16.57 -28.99 39.14
C PRO A 207 -17.31 -30.25 38.66
N PRO A 208 -17.15 -31.39 39.35
CA PRO A 208 -17.79 -32.64 38.95
C PRO A 208 -19.32 -32.44 38.90
N ALA A 209 -19.95 -32.99 37.86
CA ALA A 209 -21.40 -32.96 37.72
C ALA A 209 -22.04 -33.58 38.98
N PRO A 210 -23.10 -32.97 39.53
CA PRO A 210 -23.78 -33.53 40.70
C PRO A 210 -24.24 -34.94 40.37
N GLY A 211 -23.72 -35.92 41.10
CA GLY A 211 -24.09 -37.31 40.96
C GLY A 211 -25.58 -37.46 41.24
N PHE A 212 -26.32 -37.98 40.27
CA PHE A 212 -27.68 -38.46 40.50
C PHE A 212 -27.57 -39.70 41.39
N THR A 213 -27.72 -39.51 42.70
CA THR A 213 -28.03 -40.61 43.63
C THR A 213 -29.50 -40.98 43.41
N ALA A 214 -29.72 -42.18 42.88
CA ALA A 214 -31.02 -42.81 42.70
C ALA A 214 -31.65 -43.23 44.04
#